data_AF-A0A8H3X1E6-F1
#
_entry.id   AF-A0A8H3X1E6-F1
#
_cell.length_a   1.000
_cell.length_b   1.000
_cell.length_c   1.000
_cell.angle_alpha   90.00
_cell.angle_beta   90.00
_cell.angle_gamma   90.00
#
_symmetry.space_group_name_H-M   'P 1'
#
loop_
_entity.id
_entity.type
_entity.pdbx_description
1 polymer ?
#
loop_
_entity_poly.entity_id
_entity_poly.type
_entity_poly.pdbx_seq_one_letter_code
_entity_poly.pdbx_strand_id
1 'polypeptide(L)'
;MDLIRVKTGEIENKLSKNQRNETRQYKQRIQIGCYQDGIYTINVNAIIFEISFLEVVGSGIYVDITKLNEDTEKIFKCMQISIFYQRQHHLQRGAKEQQLTSLESYGIIVYQRTFTIYVMHQKMGIYVVDKLTEFSIPNSKDQLYVLREVIEKVYMFKSRLMEYYLTVQKITLLPTLLPLQRSNSNL
;
A
#
# COMPACT_ATOMS: atom_id res chain seq x y z
N MET A 1 -7.65 13.61 -13.64
CA MET A 1 -7.92 12.76 -12.45
C MET A 1 -6.57 12.44 -11.84
N ASP A 2 -6.34 12.77 -10.57
CA ASP A 2 -5.00 12.59 -9.96
C ASP A 2 -4.56 11.13 -9.95
N LEU A 3 -3.31 10.94 -10.37
CA LEU A 3 -2.64 9.65 -10.53
C LEU A 3 -2.50 8.90 -9.21
N ILE A 4 -2.06 9.64 -8.20
CA ILE A 4 -1.82 9.20 -6.84
C ILE A 4 -2.65 10.11 -5.95
N ARG A 5 -3.38 9.53 -5.00
CA ARG A 5 -4.19 10.26 -4.03
C ARG A 5 -3.87 9.79 -2.63
N VAL A 6 -3.88 10.72 -1.69
CA VAL A 6 -3.70 10.44 -0.27
C VAL A 6 -4.98 10.81 0.45
N LYS A 7 -5.41 9.94 1.37
CA LYS A 7 -6.43 10.26 2.36
C LYS A 7 -5.80 10.11 3.75
N THR A 8 -6.14 11.00 4.66
CA THR A 8 -5.68 10.98 6.06
C THR A 8 -6.85 11.12 7.04
N GLY A 9 -6.64 10.73 8.29
CA GLY A 9 -7.68 10.61 9.33
C GLY A 9 -8.10 9.15 9.52
N GLU A 10 -9.07 8.86 10.40
CA GLU A 10 -9.55 7.49 10.62
C GLU A 10 -10.29 6.95 9.38
N ILE A 11 -9.57 6.20 8.55
CA ILE A 11 -10.08 5.67 7.28
C ILE A 11 -10.25 4.17 7.38
N GLU A 12 -11.50 3.69 7.19
CA GLU A 12 -11.76 2.26 7.07
C GLU A 12 -11.05 1.69 5.83
N ASN A 13 -10.13 0.74 6.05
CA ASN A 13 -9.48 0.00 4.97
C ASN A 13 -10.50 -0.95 4.33
N LYS A 14 -10.91 -0.66 3.10
CA LYS A 14 -11.95 -1.42 2.41
C LYS A 14 -11.49 -2.80 1.97
N LEU A 15 -10.20 -2.99 1.74
CA LEU A 15 -9.61 -4.29 1.41
C LEU A 15 -9.60 -5.24 2.62
N SER A 16 -9.53 -4.68 3.83
CA SER A 16 -9.48 -5.40 5.10
C SER A 16 -10.85 -5.82 5.67
N LYS A 17 -11.96 -5.49 4.99
CA LYS A 17 -13.35 -5.61 5.50
C LYS A 17 -13.76 -6.99 6.05
N ASN A 18 -12.94 -8.02 5.88
CA ASN A 18 -13.21 -9.38 6.33
C ASN A 18 -12.36 -9.83 7.53
N GLN A 19 -11.69 -8.93 8.27
CA GLN A 19 -11.12 -9.32 9.57
C GLN A 19 -12.25 -9.65 10.55
N ARG A 20 -12.46 -10.95 10.73
CA ARG A 20 -13.40 -11.53 11.67
C ARG A 20 -12.64 -11.85 12.94
N ASN A 21 -13.18 -11.49 14.10
CA ASN A 21 -12.56 -11.86 15.37
C ASN A 21 -12.45 -13.41 15.49
N GLU A 22 -11.24 -13.93 15.35
CA GLU A 22 -10.99 -15.39 15.32
C GLU A 22 -11.16 -16.05 16.69
N THR A 23 -11.12 -15.26 17.77
CA THR A 23 -11.33 -15.73 19.15
C THR A 23 -12.80 -16.05 19.48
N ARG A 24 -13.75 -15.76 18.56
CA ARG A 24 -15.18 -16.06 18.75
C ARG A 24 -15.66 -17.22 17.87
N GLN A 25 -16.66 -17.95 18.35
CA GLN A 25 -17.34 -19.03 17.60
C GLN A 25 -17.81 -18.51 16.23
N TYR A 26 -17.69 -19.34 15.19
CA TYR A 26 -17.87 -18.98 13.78
C TYR A 26 -19.13 -18.16 13.45
N LYS A 27 -20.24 -18.37 14.17
CA LYS A 27 -21.52 -17.66 13.99
C LYS A 27 -21.65 -16.33 14.76
N GLN A 28 -20.68 -15.99 15.62
CA GLN A 28 -20.66 -14.80 16.48
C GLN A 28 -19.51 -13.83 16.15
N ARG A 29 -18.84 -14.06 15.01
CA ARG A 29 -17.73 -13.22 14.57
C ARG A 29 -18.28 -11.89 14.05
N ILE A 30 -18.11 -10.83 14.84
CA ILE A 30 -18.47 -9.46 14.46
C ILE A 30 -17.39 -8.91 13.52
N GLN A 31 -17.81 -8.10 12.54
CA GLN A 31 -16.90 -7.34 11.70
C GLN A 31 -16.18 -6.31 12.56
N ILE A 32 -14.86 -6.44 12.70
CA ILE A 32 -14.03 -5.39 13.29
C ILE A 32 -13.41 -4.68 12.10
N GLY A 33 -13.84 -3.45 11.83
CA GLY A 33 -13.19 -2.63 10.79
C GLY A 33 -11.72 -2.43 11.12
N CYS A 34 -10.84 -2.48 10.12
CA CYS A 34 -9.45 -2.06 10.29
C CYS A 34 -9.34 -0.61 9.79
N TYR A 35 -9.14 0.32 10.72
CA TYR A 35 -8.95 1.73 10.41
C TYR A 35 -7.46 2.05 10.29
N GLN A 36 -7.13 2.97 9.39
CA GLN A 36 -5.79 3.48 9.16
C GLN A 36 -5.79 5.00 9.25
N ASP A 37 -4.69 5.60 9.72
CA ASP A 37 -4.53 7.06 9.78
C ASP A 37 -4.30 7.68 8.39
N GLY A 38 -3.86 6.87 7.43
CA GLY A 38 -3.81 7.30 6.04
C GLY A 38 -3.68 6.16 5.04
N ILE A 39 -4.17 6.41 3.82
CA ILE A 39 -4.09 5.48 2.70
C ILE A 39 -3.66 6.24 1.44
N TYR A 40 -2.66 5.70 0.74
CA TYR A 40 -2.31 6.13 -0.61
C TYR A 40 -2.98 5.21 -1.60
N THR A 41 -3.58 5.81 -2.63
CA THR A 41 -4.20 5.09 -3.72
C THR A 41 -3.65 5.53 -5.06
N ILE A 42 -3.57 4.61 -6.02
CA ILE A 42 -3.24 4.92 -7.41
C ILE A 42 -4.42 4.61 -8.32
N ASN A 43 -4.60 5.43 -9.35
CA ASN A 43 -5.60 5.21 -10.38
C ASN A 43 -4.97 4.72 -11.68
N VAL A 44 -5.11 3.43 -11.96
CA VAL A 44 -4.61 2.79 -13.18
C VAL A 44 -5.81 2.40 -14.03
N ASN A 45 -5.96 3.02 -15.20
CA ASN A 45 -7.04 2.73 -16.16
C ASN A 45 -8.44 2.72 -15.53
N ALA A 46 -8.77 3.77 -14.76
CA ALA A 46 -10.03 3.94 -14.01
C ALA A 46 -10.27 2.96 -12.85
N ILE A 47 -9.24 2.20 -12.44
CA ILE A 47 -9.27 1.34 -11.26
C ILE A 47 -8.40 1.94 -10.17
N ILE A 48 -8.96 2.03 -8.96
CA ILE A 48 -8.26 2.53 -7.77
C ILE A 48 -7.67 1.35 -7.01
N PHE A 49 -6.36 1.38 -6.77
CA PHE A 49 -5.65 0.44 -5.89
C PHE A 49 -5.20 1.15 -4.62
N GLU A 50 -5.41 0.54 -3.46
CA GLU A 50 -4.78 0.95 -2.19
C GLU A 50 -3.39 0.35 -2.13
N ILE A 51 -2.35 1.19 -2.14
CA ILE A 51 -0.96 0.74 -2.29
C ILE A 51 -0.08 1.07 -1.09
N SER A 52 -0.45 2.05 -0.27
CA SER A 52 0.28 2.38 0.97
C SER A 52 -0.67 2.64 2.13
N PHE A 53 -0.25 2.23 3.32
CA PHE A 53 -0.98 2.40 4.57
C PHE A 53 -0.13 3.18 5.59
N LEU A 54 -0.76 4.02 6.40
CA LEU A 54 -0.12 4.90 7.37
C LEU A 54 -0.76 4.71 8.75
N GLU A 55 0.07 4.53 9.76
CA GLU A 55 -0.31 4.53 11.17
C GLU A 55 0.61 5.46 11.96
N VAL A 56 0.01 6.23 12.86
CA VAL A 56 0.69 7.11 13.80
C VAL A 56 0.61 6.49 15.18
N VAL A 57 1.75 5.97 15.62
CA VAL A 57 1.90 5.30 16.90
C VAL A 57 2.44 6.28 17.93
N GLY A 58 1.61 6.56 18.93
CA GLY A 58 1.96 7.40 20.07
C GLY A 58 1.96 8.89 19.76
N SER A 59 1.96 9.69 20.82
CA SER A 59 2.26 11.12 20.73
C SER A 59 3.78 11.29 20.61
N GLY A 60 4.26 12.37 20.00
CA GLY A 60 5.70 12.73 19.95
C GLY A 60 6.43 12.81 21.29
N ILE A 61 5.70 12.64 22.41
CA ILE A 61 6.13 12.73 23.81
C ILE A 61 6.05 11.37 24.53
N TYR A 62 5.20 10.42 24.09
CA TYR A 62 4.91 9.18 24.84
C TYR A 62 5.45 7.95 24.10
N VAL A 63 6.22 7.13 24.82
CA VAL A 63 6.82 5.87 24.33
C VAL A 63 5.82 4.75 24.57
N ASP A 64 5.22 4.22 23.50
CA ASP A 64 4.35 3.03 23.55
C ASP A 64 4.85 1.95 22.59
N ILE A 65 5.71 1.05 23.10
CA ILE A 65 6.32 -0.02 22.30
C ILE A 65 5.29 -1.11 21.96
N THR A 66 4.34 -1.36 22.86
CA THR A 66 3.28 -2.36 22.62
C THR A 66 2.43 -1.92 21.44
N LYS A 67 1.96 -0.66 21.45
CA LYS A 67 1.19 -0.12 20.33
C LYS A 67 2.01 -0.07 19.04
N LEU A 68 3.32 0.23 19.13
CA LEU A 68 4.21 0.19 17.98
C LEU A 68 4.22 -1.18 17.31
N ASN A 69 4.36 -2.24 18.09
CA ASN A 69 4.37 -3.60 17.57
C ASN A 69 3.02 -3.99 16.96
N GLU A 70 1.92 -3.66 17.63
CA GLU A 70 0.55 -3.93 17.16
C GLU A 70 0.24 -3.23 15.84
N ASP A 71 0.52 -1.92 15.74
CA ASP A 71 0.28 -1.15 14.52
C ASP A 71 1.26 -1.54 13.39
N THR A 72 2.50 -1.94 13.72
CA THR A 72 3.43 -2.50 12.73
C THR A 72 2.89 -3.81 12.14
N GLU A 73 2.40 -4.73 12.98
CA GLU A 73 1.80 -5.98 12.52
C GLU A 73 0.55 -5.72 11.66
N LYS A 74 -0.28 -4.76 12.08
CA LYS A 74 -1.48 -4.32 11.35
C LYS A 74 -1.12 -3.75 9.96
N ILE A 75 -0.10 -2.91 9.86
CA ILE A 75 0.40 -2.40 8.57
C ILE A 75 0.88 -3.55 7.68
N PHE A 76 1.68 -4.48 8.21
CA PHE A 76 2.20 -5.59 7.40
C PHE A 76 1.07 -6.48 6.86
N LYS A 77 0.04 -6.76 7.66
CA LYS A 77 -1.17 -7.46 7.18
C LYS A 77 -1.88 -6.68 6.07
N CYS A 78 -2.01 -5.36 6.20
CA CYS A 78 -2.62 -4.52 5.16
C CYS A 78 -1.80 -4.54 3.86
N MET A 79 -0.48 -4.48 3.94
CA MET A 79 0.41 -4.56 2.78
C MET A 79 0.27 -5.90 2.04
N GLN A 80 0.21 -7.03 2.77
CA GLN A 80 -0.01 -8.35 2.18
C GLN A 80 -1.35 -8.42 1.45
N ILE A 81 -2.41 -7.94 2.10
CA ILE A 81 -3.76 -7.89 1.53
C ILE A 81 -3.79 -7.02 0.26
N SER A 82 -3.12 -5.86 0.28
CA SER A 82 -3.00 -5.00 -0.89
C SER A 82 -2.36 -5.73 -2.07
N ILE A 83 -1.20 -6.37 -1.87
CA ILE A 83 -0.53 -7.13 -2.93
C ILE A 83 -1.44 -8.24 -3.45
N PHE A 84 -2.14 -8.95 -2.56
CA PHE A 84 -3.10 -9.99 -2.95
C PHE A 84 -4.18 -9.45 -3.88
N TYR A 85 -4.85 -8.34 -3.54
CA TYR A 85 -5.91 -7.77 -4.38
C TYR A 85 -5.39 -7.19 -5.69
N GLN A 86 -4.21 -6.55 -5.68
CA GLN A 86 -3.53 -6.10 -6.90
C GLN A 86 -3.26 -7.28 -7.83
N ARG A 87 -2.72 -8.39 -7.29
CA ARG A 87 -2.46 -9.63 -8.03
C ARG A 87 -3.74 -10.23 -8.62
N GLN A 88 -4.80 -10.38 -7.81
CA GLN A 88 -6.08 -10.93 -8.29
C GLN A 88 -6.67 -10.09 -9.43
N HIS A 89 -6.63 -8.76 -9.31
CA HIS A 89 -7.13 -7.87 -10.35
C HIS A 89 -6.42 -8.06 -11.70
N HIS A 90 -5.09 -8.17 -11.68
CA HIS A 90 -4.33 -8.36 -12.91
C HIS A 90 -4.50 -9.76 -13.49
N LEU A 91 -4.55 -10.81 -12.66
CA LEU A 91 -4.82 -12.18 -13.09
C LEU A 91 -6.19 -12.30 -13.76
N GLN A 92 -7.23 -11.67 -13.20
CA GLN A 92 -8.58 -11.63 -13.79
C GLN A 92 -8.61 -10.94 -15.17
N ARG A 93 -7.61 -10.12 -15.48
CA ARG A 93 -7.44 -9.48 -16.78
C ARG A 93 -6.48 -10.22 -17.70
N GLY A 94 -5.95 -11.39 -17.31
CA GLY A 94 -5.10 -12.20 -18.18
C GLY A 94 -3.61 -11.90 -18.09
N ALA A 95 -3.16 -11.16 -17.07
CA ALA A 95 -1.73 -11.09 -16.76
C ALA A 95 -1.24 -12.48 -16.30
N LYS A 96 0.01 -12.81 -16.63
CA LYS A 96 0.69 -14.02 -16.15
C LYS A 96 1.43 -13.75 -14.85
N GLU A 97 1.61 -14.77 -14.02
CA GLU A 97 2.32 -14.65 -12.72
C GLU A 97 3.71 -14.00 -12.85
N GLN A 98 4.45 -14.28 -13.92
CA GLN A 98 5.78 -13.71 -14.17
C GLN A 98 5.75 -12.18 -14.32
N GLN A 99 4.60 -11.61 -14.70
CA GLN A 99 4.42 -10.17 -14.85
C GLN A 99 4.06 -9.49 -13.52
N LEU A 100 3.77 -10.27 -12.47
CA LEU A 100 3.27 -9.78 -11.17
C LEU A 100 4.37 -9.75 -10.10
N THR A 101 5.59 -10.17 -10.44
CA THR A 101 6.74 -10.15 -9.51
C THR A 101 7.17 -8.75 -9.11
N SER A 102 6.71 -7.72 -9.83
CA SER A 102 7.00 -6.31 -9.55
C SER A 102 5.93 -5.63 -8.71
N LEU A 103 4.92 -6.36 -8.21
CA LEU A 103 3.90 -5.78 -7.33
C LEU A 103 4.49 -5.44 -5.96
N GLU A 104 4.16 -4.26 -5.47
CA GLU A 104 4.63 -3.72 -4.21
C GLU A 104 3.45 -3.15 -3.41
N SER A 105 3.63 -3.09 -2.09
CA SER A 105 2.82 -2.27 -1.20
C SER A 105 3.73 -1.61 -0.17
N TYR A 106 3.30 -0.47 0.37
CA TYR A 106 4.10 0.35 1.27
C TYR A 106 3.41 0.51 2.62
N GLY A 107 4.23 0.63 3.66
CA GLY A 107 3.78 0.82 5.04
C GLY A 107 4.51 2.00 5.62
N ILE A 108 3.81 2.93 6.26
CA ILE A 108 4.41 4.09 6.91
C ILE A 108 4.02 4.03 8.38
N ILE A 109 5.00 3.81 9.23
CA ILE A 109 4.82 3.92 10.68
C ILE A 109 5.43 5.24 11.11
N VAL A 110 4.63 6.06 11.78
CA VAL A 110 5.12 7.26 12.46
C VAL A 110 5.18 6.95 13.95
N TYR A 111 6.37 6.78 14.48
CA TYR A 111 6.58 6.58 15.91
C TYR A 111 7.28 7.79 16.49
N GLN A 112 6.63 8.45 17.44
CA GLN A 112 7.02 9.76 17.97
C GLN A 112 7.08 10.85 16.90
N ARG A 113 8.22 10.97 16.21
CA ARG A 113 8.49 11.92 15.12
C ARG A 113 9.28 11.27 13.98
N THR A 114 9.53 9.97 14.08
CA THR A 114 10.28 9.20 13.11
C THR A 114 9.30 8.51 12.19
N PHE A 115 9.40 8.83 10.91
CA PHE A 115 8.70 8.19 9.82
C PHE A 115 9.58 7.04 9.34
N THR A 116 9.11 5.82 9.51
CA THR A 116 9.73 4.63 8.94
C THR A 116 8.87 4.13 7.79
N ILE A 117 9.44 4.09 6.60
CA ILE A 117 8.75 3.65 5.38
C ILE A 117 9.25 2.26 5.02
N TYR A 118 8.32 1.32 4.93
CA TYR A 118 8.52 -0.06 4.51
C TYR A 118 8.03 -0.28 3.09
N VAL A 119 8.67 -1.21 2.39
CA VAL A 119 8.19 -1.77 1.14
C VAL A 119 8.04 -3.27 1.30
N MET A 120 6.91 -3.80 0.86
CA MET A 120 6.66 -5.23 0.76
C MET A 120 6.55 -5.62 -0.70
N HIS A 121 7.20 -6.72 -1.04
CA HIS A 121 7.10 -7.35 -2.36
C HIS A 121 7.01 -8.86 -2.19
N GLN A 122 6.55 -9.56 -3.23
CA GLN A 122 6.46 -11.02 -3.21
C GLN A 122 7.60 -11.65 -4.02
N LYS A 123 8.39 -12.52 -3.39
CA LYS A 123 9.47 -13.27 -4.02
C LYS A 123 9.27 -14.76 -3.78
N MET A 124 9.12 -15.54 -4.86
CA MET A 124 8.94 -17.00 -4.79
C MET A 124 7.77 -17.43 -3.88
N GLY A 125 6.67 -16.67 -3.89
CA GLY A 125 5.48 -16.95 -3.06
C GLY A 125 5.57 -16.39 -1.63
N ILE A 126 6.74 -15.90 -1.19
CA ILE A 126 6.97 -15.35 0.15
C ILE A 126 6.87 -13.83 0.10
N TYR A 127 6.19 -13.24 1.08
CA TYR A 127 6.18 -11.78 1.27
C TYR A 127 7.43 -11.37 2.04
N VAL A 128 8.23 -10.47 1.44
CA VAL A 128 9.44 -9.90 2.03
C VAL A 128 9.16 -8.43 2.32
N VAL A 129 9.57 -7.97 3.50
CA VAL A 129 9.44 -6.57 3.92
C VAL A 129 10.81 -6.00 4.18
N ASP A 130 11.10 -4.88 3.52
CA ASP A 130 12.33 -4.11 3.72
C ASP A 130 12.02 -2.73 4.28
N LYS A 131 12.92 -2.21 5.11
CA LYS A 131 12.91 -0.78 5.47
C LYS A 131 13.45 0.01 4.29
N LEU A 132 12.57 0.71 3.57
CA LEU A 132 12.92 1.50 2.40
C LEU A 132 13.70 2.77 2.79
N THR A 133 13.17 3.52 3.76
CA THR A 133 13.84 4.71 4.29
C THR A 133 13.25 5.09 5.64
N GLU A 134 13.92 6.00 6.34
CA GLU A 134 13.51 6.49 7.65
C GLU A 134 13.99 7.92 7.86
N PHE A 135 13.18 8.80 8.43
CA PHE A 135 13.61 10.15 8.80
C PHE A 135 12.82 10.68 9.99
N SER A 136 13.39 11.65 10.71
CA SER A 136 12.73 12.28 11.85
C SER A 136 12.41 13.74 11.56
N ILE A 137 11.21 14.18 11.94
CA ILE A 137 10.83 15.59 11.86
C ILE A 137 11.52 16.38 13.00
N PRO A 138 12.28 17.44 12.69
CA PRO A 138 12.96 18.24 13.69
C PRO A 138 11.94 18.90 14.63
N ASN A 139 12.26 18.99 15.93
CA ASN A 139 11.41 19.69 16.92
C ASN A 139 12.09 20.92 17.53
N SER A 140 13.29 21.26 17.09
CA SER A 140 14.00 22.46 17.52
C SER A 140 14.70 23.14 16.35
N LYS A 141 15.03 24.42 16.52
CA LYS A 141 15.75 25.21 15.51
C LYS A 141 17.13 24.63 15.21
N ASP A 142 17.80 24.08 16.22
CA ASP A 142 19.13 23.50 16.07
C ASP A 142 19.13 22.23 15.20
N GLN A 143 17.98 21.60 14.98
CA GLN A 143 17.83 20.42 14.14
C GLN A 143 17.45 20.74 12.69
N LEU A 144 17.25 22.02 12.32
CA LEU A 144 16.78 22.38 10.97
C LEU A 144 17.72 21.93 9.84
N TYR A 145 18.99 21.66 10.14
CA TYR A 145 19.94 21.10 9.18
C TYR A 145 19.50 19.75 8.60
N VAL A 146 18.64 18.98 9.30
CA VAL A 146 18.12 17.68 8.83
C VAL A 146 17.00 17.83 7.78
N LEU A 147 16.44 19.03 7.60
CA LEU A 147 15.33 19.24 6.66
C LEU A 147 15.70 18.86 5.23
N ARG A 148 16.95 19.09 4.84
CA ARG A 148 17.44 18.67 3.52
C ARG A 148 17.28 17.16 3.33
N GLU A 149 17.72 16.38 4.31
CA GLU A 149 17.62 14.91 4.28
C GLU A 149 16.17 14.44 4.28
N VAL A 150 15.31 15.08 5.07
CA VAL A 150 13.86 14.81 5.09
C VAL A 150 13.26 15.02 3.70
N ILE A 151 13.57 16.15 3.06
CA ILE A 151 13.08 16.47 1.70
C ILE A 151 13.58 15.43 0.70
N GLU A 152 14.87 15.09 0.72
CA GLU A 152 15.47 14.08 -0.17
C GLU A 152 14.77 12.71 -0.02
N LYS A 153 14.52 12.27 1.21
CA LYS A 153 13.83 10.99 1.48
C LYS A 153 12.36 10.99 1.06
N VAL A 154 11.64 12.10 1.26
CA VAL A 154 10.25 12.25 0.79
C VAL A 154 10.18 12.25 -0.74
N TYR A 155 11.10 12.95 -1.42
CA TYR A 155 11.17 12.93 -2.88
C TYR A 155 11.51 11.55 -3.42
N MET A 156 12.44 10.82 -2.78
CA MET A 156 12.75 9.44 -3.15
C MET A 156 11.51 8.55 -3.06
N PHE A 157 10.77 8.62 -1.95
CA PHE A 157 9.55 7.84 -1.79
C PHE A 157 8.49 8.19 -2.84
N LYS A 158 8.29 9.49 -3.12
CA LYS A 158 7.39 9.94 -4.19
C LYS A 158 7.80 9.36 -5.55
N SER A 159 9.09 9.41 -5.89
CA SER A 159 9.60 8.83 -7.14
C SER A 159 9.33 7.33 -7.22
N ARG A 160 9.53 6.59 -6.11
CA ARG A 160 9.21 5.16 -6.04
C ARG A 160 7.74 4.86 -6.32
N LEU A 161 6.82 5.64 -5.74
CA LEU A 161 5.38 5.49 -6.02
C LEU A 161 5.04 5.77 -7.50
N MET A 162 5.72 6.74 -8.13
CA MET A 162 5.53 7.05 -9.55
C MET A 162 6.08 5.94 -10.46
N GLU A 163 7.24 5.39 -10.16
CA GLU A 163 7.80 4.22 -10.86
C GLU A 163 6.89 3.00 -10.74
N TYR A 164 6.34 2.79 -9.54
CA TYR A 164 5.41 1.72 -9.26
C TYR A 164 4.14 1.86 -10.11
N TYR A 165 3.55 3.07 -10.14
CA TYR A 165 2.41 3.37 -11.00
C TYR A 165 2.69 3.00 -12.48
N LEU A 166 3.82 3.44 -13.03
CA LEU A 166 4.19 3.15 -14.43
C LEU A 166 4.36 1.66 -14.68
N THR A 167 4.87 0.92 -13.68
CA THR A 167 5.06 -0.53 -13.75
C THR A 167 3.71 -1.25 -13.78
N VAL A 168 2.81 -0.92 -12.86
CA VAL A 168 1.46 -1.51 -12.78
C VAL A 168 0.61 -1.20 -14.01
N GLN A 169 0.77 0.01 -14.57
CA GLN A 169 0.10 0.40 -15.80
C GLN A 169 0.47 -0.52 -16.98
N LYS A 170 1.75 -0.90 -17.11
CA LYS A 170 2.24 -1.80 -18.18
C LYS A 170 1.69 -3.22 -18.05
N ILE A 171 1.47 -3.72 -16.84
CA ILE A 171 0.85 -5.04 -16.60
C ILE A 171 -0.57 -5.07 -17.19
N THR A 172 -1.33 -3.98 -17.02
CA THR A 172 -2.75 -3.88 -17.40
C THR A 172 -2.95 -3.64 -18.90
N LEU A 173 -1.96 -3.06 -19.60
CA LEU A 173 -2.04 -2.78 -21.04
C LEU A 173 -1.89 -4.04 -21.92
N LEU A 174 -1.54 -5.21 -21.36
CA LEU A 174 -1.21 -6.40 -22.13
C LEU A 174 -2.36 -7.35 -22.57
N PRO A 175 -3.66 -7.12 -22.32
CA PRO A 175 -4.68 -8.01 -22.89
C PRO A 175 -5.88 -7.24 -23.47
N THR A 176 -5.79 -6.74 -24.71
CA THR A 176 -6.88 -6.70 -25.73
C THR A 176 -6.40 -6.02 -27.02
N LEU A 177 -5.60 -6.75 -27.81
CA LEU A 177 -5.57 -6.58 -29.26
C LEU A 177 -5.87 -7.95 -29.88
N LEU A 178 -7.07 -8.46 -29.65
CA LEU A 178 -7.67 -9.40 -30.58
C LEU A 178 -8.57 -8.56 -31.51
N PRO A 179 -8.27 -8.46 -32.81
CA PRO A 179 -9.17 -7.81 -33.74
C PRO A 179 -10.50 -8.55 -33.71
N LEU A 180 -11.60 -7.80 -33.59
CA LEU A 180 -12.93 -8.31 -33.94
C LEU A 180 -12.85 -8.85 -35.37
N GLN A 181 -12.83 -10.17 -35.53
CA GLN A 181 -13.20 -10.77 -36.80
C GLN A 181 -14.66 -10.39 -37.06
N ARG A 182 -14.86 -9.43 -37.96
CA ARG A 182 -16.15 -9.20 -38.60
C ARG A 182 -16.55 -10.49 -39.29
N SER A 183 -17.45 -11.26 -38.70
CA SER A 183 -18.21 -12.27 -39.41
C SER A 183 -19.19 -11.53 -40.34
N ASN A 184 -18.74 -11.22 -41.54
CA ASN A 184 -19.64 -10.96 -42.66
C ASN A 184 -20.25 -12.30 -43.05
N SER A 185 -21.38 -12.66 -42.47
CA SER A 185 -22.30 -13.64 -43.06
C SER A 185 -23.22 -12.90 -44.01
N ASN A 186 -22.79 -12.78 -45.27
CA ASN A 186 -23.70 -12.69 -46.39
C ASN A 186 -24.30 -14.09 -46.60
N LEU A 187 -25.63 -14.20 -46.47
CA LEU A 187 -26.55 -14.97 -47.32
C LEU A 187 -27.98 -14.73 -46.84
#